data_AF-M3GX73-F1
#
_entry.id   AF-M3GX73-F1
#
_cell.length_a   1.000
_cell.length_b   1.000
_cell.length_c   1.000
_cell.angle_alpha   90.00
_cell.angle_beta   90.00
_cell.angle_gamma   90.00
#
_symmetry.space_group_name_H-M   'P 1'
#
loop_
_entity.id
_entity.type
_entity.pdbx_description
1 polymer ?
#
loop_
_entity_poly.entity_id
_entity_poly.type
_entity_poly.pdbx_seq_one_letter_code
_entity_poly.pdbx_strand_id
1 'polypeptide(L)'
;MPFLLYIDPQEVPSESSGVSYSKVTIEGELTIYEALEFKEKLDSVFKDYFPFLEIDLFKIQKIDTSCLQILLSFNKEAQRINTHVRFVNHSHDVLKLIDFYEITGLLKDNNKLSSFQFEAGKD
;
A
#
# COMPACT_ATOMS: atom_id res chain seq x y z
N MET A 1 -21.76 4.19 -5.43
CA MET A 1 -20.84 4.63 -6.51
C MET A 1 -19.69 3.63 -6.51
N PRO A 2 -19.25 3.09 -7.66
CA PRO A 2 -18.09 2.20 -7.66
C PRO A 2 -16.86 2.96 -7.14
N PHE A 3 -16.05 2.32 -6.32
CA PHE A 3 -14.76 2.88 -5.92
C PHE A 3 -13.80 2.90 -7.12
N LEU A 4 -12.87 3.84 -7.11
CA LEU A 4 -11.81 3.96 -8.09
C LEU A 4 -10.49 3.44 -7.50
N LEU A 5 -9.73 2.74 -8.34
CA LEU A 5 -8.35 2.36 -8.08
C LEU A 5 -7.55 2.72 -9.32
N TYR A 6 -6.54 3.55 -9.17
CA TYR A 6 -5.69 4.00 -10.26
C TYR A 6 -4.23 4.06 -9.83
N ILE A 7 -3.33 3.87 -10.81
CA ILE A 7 -1.88 3.80 -10.61
C ILE A 7 -1.26 5.01 -11.27
N ASP A 8 -0.53 5.80 -10.49
CA ASP A 8 0.25 6.94 -10.94
C ASP A 8 1.75 6.59 -10.80
N PRO A 9 2.50 6.44 -11.90
CA PRO A 9 3.94 6.33 -11.85
C PRO A 9 4.54 7.59 -11.21
N GLN A 10 5.45 7.43 -10.24
CA GLN A 10 6.13 8.55 -9.61
C GLN A 10 7.60 8.58 -10.03
N GLU A 11 7.99 9.65 -10.72
CA GLU A 11 9.40 9.99 -10.94
C GLU A 11 9.89 10.80 -9.74
N VAL A 12 10.85 10.26 -9.00
CA VAL A 12 11.48 10.99 -7.87
C VAL A 12 12.50 11.98 -8.43
N PRO A 13 12.38 13.29 -8.13
CA PRO A 13 13.40 14.27 -8.51
C PRO A 13 14.75 13.90 -7.90
N SER A 14 15.80 14.03 -8.71
CA SER A 14 17.15 13.47 -8.58
C SER A 14 18.00 13.87 -7.36
N GLU A 15 17.44 14.45 -6.30
CA GLU A 15 18.21 14.90 -5.12
C GLU A 15 18.20 13.91 -3.94
N SER A 16 17.36 12.88 -3.97
CA SER A 16 17.38 11.79 -2.99
C SER A 16 17.24 10.46 -3.70
N SER A 17 18.34 9.70 -3.83
CA SER A 17 18.41 8.28 -4.24
C SER A 17 17.33 7.85 -5.24
N GLY A 18 17.65 7.86 -6.54
CA GLY A 18 16.75 7.63 -7.68
C GLY A 18 16.04 6.26 -7.73
N VAL A 19 15.15 6.03 -6.78
CA VAL A 19 14.28 4.86 -6.72
C VAL A 19 12.93 5.27 -7.32
N SER A 20 12.65 4.76 -8.52
CA SER A 20 11.31 4.84 -9.11
C SER A 20 10.34 4.03 -8.26
N TYR A 21 9.18 4.60 -7.96
CA TYR A 21 8.09 3.90 -7.29
C TYR A 21 6.76 4.18 -7.97
N SER A 22 5.78 3.31 -7.75
CA SER A 22 4.42 3.50 -8.22
C SER A 22 3.51 3.86 -7.07
N LYS A 23 2.57 4.77 -7.29
CA LYS A 23 1.56 5.13 -6.31
C LYS A 23 0.19 4.61 -6.77
N VAL A 24 -0.46 3.82 -5.94
CA VAL A 24 -1.84 3.38 -6.13
C VAL A 24 -2.72 4.23 -5.25
N THR A 25 -3.70 4.91 -5.83
CA THR A 25 -4.69 5.66 -5.05
C THR A 25 -6.03 4.93 -5.06
N ILE A 26 -6.65 4.84 -3.90
CA ILE A 26 -7.99 4.24 -3.73
C ILE A 26 -8.97 5.33 -3.29
N GLU A 27 -10.05 5.50 -4.06
CA GLU A 27 -11.05 6.56 -3.84
C GLU A 27 -12.46 5.99 -3.78
N GLY A 28 -13.23 6.36 -2.76
CA GLY A 28 -14.62 5.96 -2.57
C GLY A 28 -14.85 5.12 -1.32
N GLU A 29 -15.95 4.36 -1.32
CA GLU A 29 -16.33 3.47 -0.21
C GLU A 29 -15.87 2.03 -0.47
N LEU A 30 -15.37 1.37 0.57
CA LEU A 30 -14.91 -0.02 0.56
C LEU A 30 -15.64 -0.83 1.63
N THR A 31 -16.90 -1.18 1.39
CA THR A 31 -17.69 -2.01 2.30
C THR A 31 -17.60 -3.49 1.90
N ILE A 32 -18.33 -4.36 2.59
CA ILE A 32 -18.47 -5.77 2.19
C ILE A 32 -18.97 -5.94 0.74
N TYR A 33 -19.75 -4.99 0.21
CA TYR A 33 -20.30 -5.10 -1.14
C TYR A 33 -19.24 -4.91 -2.23
N GLU A 34 -18.21 -4.10 -1.97
CA GLU A 34 -17.11 -3.85 -2.90
C GLU A 34 -15.97 -4.86 -2.76
N ALA A 35 -15.98 -5.71 -1.72
CA ALA A 35 -14.83 -6.54 -1.34
C ALA A 35 -14.32 -7.45 -2.48
N LEU A 36 -15.22 -8.06 -3.25
CA LEU A 36 -14.82 -8.93 -4.37
C LEU A 36 -14.12 -8.12 -5.47
N GLU A 37 -14.75 -7.05 -5.93
CA GLU A 37 -14.19 -6.15 -6.96
C GLU A 37 -12.89 -5.50 -6.48
N PHE A 38 -12.82 -5.11 -5.21
CA PHE A 38 -11.63 -4.53 -4.60
C PHE A 38 -10.47 -5.51 -4.59
N LYS A 39 -10.70 -6.76 -4.21
CA LYS A 39 -9.68 -7.80 -4.27
C LYS A 39 -9.15 -7.99 -5.70
N GLU A 40 -10.05 -8.11 -6.68
CA GLU A 40 -9.67 -8.32 -8.07
C GLU A 40 -8.85 -7.16 -8.64
N LYS A 41 -9.26 -5.92 -8.39
CA LYS A 41 -8.51 -4.73 -8.82
C LYS A 41 -7.16 -4.63 -8.11
N LEU A 42 -7.11 -4.88 -6.80
CA LEU A 42 -5.87 -4.79 -6.04
C LEU A 42 -4.87 -5.88 -6.43
N ASP A 43 -5.32 -7.11 -6.65
CA ASP A 43 -4.48 -8.20 -7.18
C ASP A 43 -3.93 -7.87 -8.58
N SER A 44 -4.69 -7.14 -9.40
CA SER A 44 -4.26 -6.74 -10.74
C SER A 44 -3.05 -5.80 -10.73
N VAL A 45 -2.79 -5.10 -9.63
CA VAL A 45 -1.60 -4.25 -9.45
C VAL A 45 -0.30 -5.07 -9.55
N PHE A 46 -0.32 -6.35 -9.16
CA PHE A 46 0.85 -7.23 -9.28
C PHE A 46 1.16 -7.69 -10.71
N LYS A 47 0.26 -7.43 -11.68
CA LYS A 47 0.54 -7.76 -13.09
C LYS A 47 1.69 -6.94 -13.66
N ASP A 48 1.88 -5.75 -13.12
CA ASP A 48 3.00 -4.88 -13.43
C ASP A 48 4.11 -5.06 -12.38
N TYR A 49 5.36 -5.13 -12.81
CA TYR A 49 6.48 -5.31 -11.88
C TYR A 49 6.86 -3.97 -11.23
N PHE A 50 6.54 -3.83 -9.94
CA PHE A 50 6.94 -2.68 -9.13
C PHE A 50 7.82 -3.14 -7.94
N PRO A 51 9.08 -2.69 -7.85
CA PRO A 51 9.92 -3.00 -6.69
C PRO A 51 9.45 -2.26 -5.43
N PHE A 52 8.84 -1.08 -5.61
CA PHE A 52 8.32 -0.22 -4.56
C PHE A 52 6.93 0.32 -4.94
N LEU A 53 5.97 0.18 -4.02
CA LEU A 53 4.59 0.56 -4.20
C LEU A 53 4.09 1.36 -2.98
N GLU A 54 3.52 2.53 -3.22
CA GLU A 54 2.75 3.26 -2.22
C GLU A 54 1.25 3.02 -2.46
N ILE A 55 0.50 2.73 -1.40
CA ILE A 55 -0.96 2.66 -1.43
C ILE A 55 -1.49 3.85 -0.65
N ASP A 56 -2.07 4.82 -1.34
CA ASP A 56 -2.68 6.01 -0.77
C ASP A 56 -4.14 5.72 -0.39
N LEU A 57 -4.40 5.85 0.91
CA LEU A 57 -5.68 5.52 1.53
C LEU A 57 -6.50 6.79 1.87
N PHE A 58 -6.07 7.98 1.44
CA PHE A 58 -6.63 9.26 1.90
C PHE A 58 -8.07 9.45 1.45
N LYS A 59 -8.36 9.01 0.23
CA LYS A 59 -9.65 9.21 -0.42
C LYS A 59 -10.66 8.09 -0.12
N ILE A 60 -10.34 7.19 0.80
CA ILE A 60 -11.29 6.17 1.31
C ILE A 60 -12.26 6.86 2.27
N GLN A 61 -13.52 6.94 1.85
CA GLN A 61 -14.59 7.62 2.59
C GLN A 61 -15.23 6.71 3.65
N LYS A 62 -15.16 5.40 3.44
CA LYS A 62 -15.66 4.37 4.35
C LYS A 62 -14.95 3.06 4.08
N ILE A 63 -14.68 2.27 5.11
CA ILE A 63 -14.09 0.94 4.98
C ILE A 63 -14.69 -0.02 6.01
N ASP A 64 -14.95 -1.26 5.59
CA ASP A 64 -15.32 -2.37 6.48
C ASP A 64 -14.14 -3.34 6.67
N THR A 65 -14.29 -4.27 7.62
CA THR A 65 -13.27 -5.28 7.95
C THR A 65 -12.88 -6.19 6.79
N SER A 66 -13.82 -6.52 5.90
CA SER A 66 -13.54 -7.34 4.71
C SER A 66 -12.49 -6.69 3.81
N CYS A 67 -12.60 -5.39 3.55
CA CYS A 67 -11.67 -4.65 2.71
C CYS A 67 -10.35 -4.38 3.43
N LEU A 68 -10.37 -4.17 4.76
CA LEU A 68 -9.16 -4.11 5.57
C LEU A 68 -8.37 -5.44 5.49
N GLN A 69 -9.04 -6.58 5.59
CA GLN A 69 -8.41 -7.90 5.46
C GLN A 69 -7.80 -8.11 4.07
N ILE A 70 -8.42 -7.57 3.01
CA ILE A 70 -7.87 -7.58 1.66
C ILE A 70 -6.57 -6.77 1.59
N LEU A 71 -6.51 -5.56 2.17
CA LEU A 71 -5.27 -4.76 2.26
C LEU A 71 -4.14 -5.52 2.98
N LEU A 72 -4.47 -6.18 4.10
CA LEU A 72 -3.51 -6.99 4.86
C LEU A 72 -3.03 -8.20 4.06
N SER A 73 -3.94 -8.88 3.35
CA SER A 73 -3.61 -10.01 2.49
C SER A 73 -2.71 -9.58 1.31
N PHE A 74 -3.01 -8.42 0.72
CA PHE A 74 -2.19 -7.84 -0.34
C PHE A 74 -0.77 -7.53 0.15
N ASN A 75 -0.63 -6.94 1.34
CA ASN A 75 0.70 -6.69 1.91
C ASN A 75 1.51 -7.98 2.11
N LYS A 76 0.86 -9.03 2.62
CA LYS A 76 1.48 -10.36 2.78
C LYS A 76 1.92 -10.97 1.45
N GLU A 77 1.09 -10.83 0.42
CA GLU A 77 1.39 -11.34 -0.92
C GLU A 77 2.55 -10.56 -1.56
N ALA A 78 2.57 -9.24 -1.41
CA ALA A 78 3.67 -8.40 -1.87
C ALA A 78 5.01 -8.82 -1.23
N GLN A 79 5.02 -9.08 0.09
CA GLN A 79 6.19 -9.63 0.78
C GLN A 79 6.62 -10.98 0.19
N ARG A 80 5.66 -11.87 -0.11
CA ARG A 80 5.94 -13.19 -0.70
C ARG A 80 6.64 -13.09 -2.06
N ILE A 81 6.33 -12.06 -2.85
CA ILE A 81 6.93 -11.82 -4.17
C ILE A 81 8.07 -10.78 -4.18
N ASN A 82 8.53 -10.34 -3.01
CA ASN A 82 9.59 -9.32 -2.83
C ASN A 82 9.25 -7.91 -3.38
N THR A 83 7.98 -7.53 -3.40
CA THR A 83 7.55 -6.13 -3.63
C THR A 83 7.42 -5.39 -2.30
N HIS A 84 8.04 -4.21 -2.21
CA HIS A 84 7.92 -3.36 -1.02
C HIS A 84 6.65 -2.53 -1.11
N VAL A 85 5.74 -2.71 -0.16
CA VAL A 85 4.49 -1.94 -0.06
C VAL A 85 4.52 -1.04 1.17
N ARG A 86 4.12 0.21 0.96
CA ARG A 86 3.90 1.21 2.00
C ARG A 86 2.47 1.74 1.93
N PHE A 87 1.74 1.69 3.04
CA PHE A 87 0.44 2.33 3.14
C PHE A 87 0.64 3.78 3.62
N VAL A 88 0.14 4.75 2.86
CA VAL A 88 0.29 6.18 3.15
C VAL A 88 -1.05 6.88 3.28
N ASN A 89 -1.01 8.07 3.88
CA ASN A 89 -2.12 9.02 3.95
C ASN A 89 -3.45 8.35 4.38
N HIS A 90 -3.46 7.66 5.52
CA HIS A 90 -4.66 6.98 5.98
C HIS A 90 -5.83 7.95 6.21
N SER A 91 -7.01 7.64 5.65
CA SER A 91 -8.23 8.36 5.99
C SER A 91 -8.64 8.11 7.45
N HIS A 92 -9.55 8.95 7.96
CA HIS A 92 -10.04 8.82 9.33
C HIS A 92 -10.71 7.45 9.59
N ASP A 93 -11.54 6.97 8.65
CA ASP A 93 -12.21 5.67 8.77
C ASP A 93 -11.23 4.50 8.74
N VAL A 94 -10.15 4.61 7.96
CA VAL A 94 -9.06 3.62 7.94
C VAL A 94 -8.34 3.60 9.29
N LEU A 95 -7.91 4.75 9.81
CA LEU A 95 -7.24 4.85 11.12
C LEU A 95 -8.13 4.29 12.23
N LYS A 96 -9.42 4.64 12.23
CA LYS A 96 -10.38 4.17 13.22
C LYS A 96 -10.47 2.64 13.30
N LEU A 97 -10.50 1.94 12.17
CA LEU A 97 -10.49 0.47 12.17
C LEU A 97 -9.14 -0.10 12.64
N ILE A 98 -8.02 0.47 12.18
CA ILE A 98 -6.68 0.03 12.58
C ILE A 98 -6.53 0.10 14.10
N ASP A 99 -6.94 1.22 14.68
CA ASP A 99 -6.88 1.46 16.12
C ASP A 99 -7.84 0.54 16.88
N PHE A 100 -9.08 0.38 16.37
CA PHE A 100 -10.08 -0.49 17.00
C PHE A 100 -9.64 -1.96 17.06
N TYR A 101 -8.89 -2.44 16.07
CA TYR A 101 -8.37 -3.81 16.04
C TYR A 101 -6.93 -3.94 16.59
N GLU A 102 -6.31 -2.85 17.04
CA GLU A 102 -4.93 -2.83 17.55
C GLU A 102 -3.89 -3.38 16.55
N ILE A 103 -4.13 -3.21 15.25
CA ILE A 103 -3.31 -3.79 14.17
C ILE A 103 -2.34 -2.80 13.53
N THR A 104 -2.01 -1.68 14.20
CA THR A 104 -1.12 -0.64 13.67
C THR A 104 0.20 -1.20 13.14
N GLY A 105 0.72 -2.29 13.73
CA GLY A 105 1.95 -2.96 13.30
C GLY A 105 1.84 -3.72 11.98
N LEU A 106 0.65 -4.14 11.54
CA LEU A 106 0.47 -4.96 10.33
C LEU A 106 0.46 -4.15 9.03
N LEU A 107 0.26 -2.84 9.13
CA LEU A 107 0.30 -1.88 8.02
C LEU A 107 1.56 -1.01 8.05
N LYS A 108 2.42 -1.18 9.07
CA LYS A 108 3.73 -0.52 9.09
C LYS A 108 4.58 -1.02 7.94
N ASP A 109 5.28 -0.09 7.30
CA ASP A 109 6.25 -0.36 6.24
C ASP A 109 7.11 -1.57 6.57
N ASN A 110 7.12 -2.54 5.65
CA ASN A 110 7.96 -3.73 5.73
C ASN A 110 9.41 -3.38 5.38
N ASN A 111 9.91 -2.28 5.93
CA ASN A 111 11.18 -1.69 5.57
C ASN A 111 12.31 -2.59 6.08
N LYS A 112 12.68 -3.60 5.28
CA LYS A 112 14.04 -4.16 5.27
C LYS A 112 15.02 -3.23 4.55
N LEU A 113 14.68 -1.95 4.36
CA LEU A 113 15.59 -0.94 3.84
C LEU A 113 16.36 -0.19 4.94
N SER A 114 16.23 -0.58 6.22
CA SER A 114 17.13 -0.11 7.29
C SER A 114 18.47 -0.86 7.33
N SER A 115 18.69 -1.90 6.51
CA SER A 115 19.99 -2.58 6.37
C SER A 115 20.81 -2.17 5.15
N PHE A 116 20.36 -1.18 4.36
CA PHE A 116 21.23 -0.52 3.37
C PHE A 116 21.77 0.80 3.94
N GLN A 117 22.29 0.74 5.17
CA GLN A 117 23.25 1.73 5.65
C GLN A 117 24.64 1.29 5.19
N PHE A 118 25.15 1.98 4.17
CA PHE A 118 26.56 2.27 3.89
C PHE A 118 27.61 1.26 4.43
N GLU A 119 27.88 0.18 3.67
CA GLU A 119 29.25 -0.32 3.54
C GLU A 119 29.85 0.22 2.25
N ALA A 120 30.12 1.52 2.24
CA ALA A 120 31.03 2.14 1.29
C ALA A 120 32.06 2.94 2.11
N GLY A 121 33.18 2.29 2.43
CA GLY A 121 34.29 2.95 3.10
C GLY A 121 35.14 2.09 4.02
N LYS A 122 35.65 0.96 3.54
CA LYS A 122 36.94 0.42 3.98
C LYS A 122 37.43 -0.64 3.00
N ASP A 123 38.29 -0.22 2.09
CA ASP A 123 39.70 -0.62 2.06
C ASP A 123 40.44 0.14 0.94
#